data_AF-A0A960SSI7-F1
#
_entry.id   AF-A0A960SSI7-F1
#
_cell.length_a   1.000
_cell.length_b   1.000
_cell.length_c   1.000
_cell.angle_alpha   90.00
_cell.angle_beta   90.00
_cell.angle_gamma   90.00
#
_symmetry.space_group_name_H-M   'P 1'
#
loop_
_entity.id
_entity.type
_entity.pdbx_description
1 polymer ?
#
loop_
_entity_poly.entity_id
_entity_poly.type
_entity_poly.pdbx_seq_one_letter_code
_entity_poly.pdbx_strand_id
1 'polypeptide(L)'
;TKVLFLKGTPEEMGRQHGELLRERVHDLVAKVLYGVGVGSSFEKGHWFFGEIEGCQARIEPFIDGRYLREMDALAAAVDLDPQEVRLANFFPELFHCSGFAVWGQATTDGRLYHGRVLDYMKGVGLEPNAVVIIHQPDVGHAWANISYAGFVGSVTAMNERHISIGEMGGRGEGNWDGKPMAQLMREVMEKAGSLEEGLEILRRGPRTCEYFYVLADGNQRRAVGIAATPETFEVIEAGMAHPRLPHAVPDAVLLSAGDRYEKLVARVTQ
;
A
#
# COMPACT_ATOMS: atom_id res chain seq x y z
N THR A 1 -6.18 19.07 -2.14
CA THR A 1 -6.36 17.63 -1.89
C THR A 1 -7.76 17.38 -1.37
N LYS A 2 -8.49 16.41 -1.93
CA LYS A 2 -9.82 16.02 -1.41
C LYS A 2 -9.66 15.10 -0.20
N VAL A 3 -10.57 15.22 0.76
CA VAL A 3 -10.66 14.31 1.92
C VAL A 3 -12.02 13.62 1.87
N LEU A 4 -12.02 12.30 1.91
CA LEU A 4 -13.22 11.46 1.91
C LEU A 4 -13.36 10.80 3.28
N PHE A 5 -14.54 10.89 3.89
CA PHE A 5 -14.84 10.20 5.14
C PHE A 5 -15.76 9.03 4.84
N LEU A 6 -15.36 7.83 5.23
CA LEU A 6 -16.11 6.58 5.07
C LEU A 6 -16.36 5.97 6.45
N LYS A 7 -17.59 5.55 6.72
CA LYS A 7 -17.96 4.92 7.99
C LYS A 7 -18.92 3.76 7.82
N GLY A 8 -18.74 2.70 8.61
CA GLY A 8 -19.70 1.60 8.72
C GLY A 8 -19.16 0.27 8.19
N THR A 9 -20.06 -0.58 7.73
CA THR A 9 -19.70 -1.88 7.15
C THR A 9 -18.93 -1.71 5.83
N PRO A 10 -18.26 -2.77 5.32
CA PRO A 10 -17.60 -2.72 4.01
C PRO A 10 -18.52 -2.22 2.89
N GLU A 11 -19.78 -2.69 2.86
CA GLU A 11 -20.76 -2.29 1.86
C GLU A 11 -21.17 -0.81 2.00
N GLU A 12 -21.36 -0.34 3.24
CA GLU A 12 -21.68 1.07 3.52
C GLU A 12 -20.54 2.00 3.10
N MET A 13 -19.30 1.63 3.40
CA MET A 13 -18.11 2.39 3.01
C MET A 13 -17.92 2.38 1.49
N GLY A 14 -18.09 1.22 0.84
CA GLY A 14 -18.01 1.11 -0.62
C GLY A 14 -19.03 2.00 -1.32
N ARG A 15 -20.29 1.97 -0.85
CA ARG A 15 -21.37 2.81 -1.37
C ARG A 15 -21.07 4.30 -1.18
N GLN A 16 -20.64 4.72 0.01
CA GLN A 16 -20.24 6.11 0.28
C GLN A 16 -19.10 6.57 -0.64
N HIS A 17 -18.10 5.72 -0.85
CA HIS A 17 -16.96 6.02 -1.73
C HIS A 17 -17.44 6.29 -3.16
N GLY A 18 -18.31 5.43 -3.69
CA GLY A 18 -18.89 5.59 -5.02
C GLY A 18 -19.78 6.82 -5.17
N GLU A 19 -20.72 7.02 -4.25
CA GLU A 19 -21.67 8.15 -4.29
C GLU A 19 -20.96 9.51 -4.23
N LEU A 20 -19.92 9.62 -3.40
CA LEU A 20 -19.22 10.90 -3.17
C LEU A 20 -18.13 11.21 -4.21
N LEU A 21 -17.60 10.18 -4.90
CA LEU A 21 -16.48 10.33 -5.83
C LEU A 21 -16.70 9.69 -7.21
N ARG A 22 -17.96 9.46 -7.62
CA ARG A 22 -18.34 8.79 -8.87
C ARG A 22 -17.44 9.10 -10.06
N GLU A 23 -17.31 10.36 -10.46
CA GLU A 23 -16.52 10.76 -11.63
C GLU A 23 -15.03 10.37 -11.52
N ARG A 24 -14.47 10.45 -10.30
CA ARG A 24 -13.07 10.12 -10.03
C ARG A 24 -12.83 8.62 -10.02
N VAL A 25 -13.80 7.84 -9.54
CA VAL A 25 -13.78 6.38 -9.60
C VAL A 25 -13.78 5.91 -11.05
N HIS A 26 -14.69 6.45 -11.87
CA HIS A 26 -14.73 6.18 -13.32
C HIS A 26 -13.40 6.52 -14.00
N ASP A 27 -12.87 7.72 -13.76
CA ASP A 27 -11.60 8.15 -14.35
C ASP A 27 -10.42 7.28 -13.90
N LEU A 28 -10.36 6.86 -12.63
CA LEU A 28 -9.31 5.96 -12.14
C LEU A 28 -9.39 4.59 -12.82
N VAL A 29 -10.56 3.93 -12.77
CA VAL A 29 -10.74 2.60 -13.35
C VAL A 29 -10.40 2.60 -14.83
N ALA A 30 -10.87 3.60 -15.58
CA ALA A 30 -10.59 3.71 -17.00
C ALA A 30 -9.09 3.89 -17.30
N LYS A 31 -8.39 4.74 -16.53
CA LYS A 31 -6.96 4.97 -16.71
C LYS A 31 -6.12 3.76 -16.33
N VAL A 32 -6.49 3.05 -15.27
CA VAL A 32 -5.78 1.86 -14.82
C VAL A 32 -5.91 0.74 -15.85
N LEU A 33 -7.14 0.39 -16.24
CA LEU A 33 -7.38 -0.77 -17.10
C LEU A 33 -7.12 -0.48 -18.58
N TYR A 34 -7.66 0.61 -19.11
CA TYR A 34 -7.61 0.90 -20.55
C TYR A 34 -6.54 1.90 -20.96
N GLY A 35 -6.04 2.71 -20.01
CA GLY A 35 -4.88 3.56 -20.24
C GLY A 35 -3.59 2.76 -20.08
N VAL A 36 -3.26 2.46 -18.84
CA VAL A 36 -2.00 1.78 -18.50
C VAL A 36 -2.05 0.32 -18.93
N GLY A 37 -3.09 -0.44 -18.55
CA GLY A 37 -3.14 -1.88 -18.82
C GLY A 37 -3.07 -2.23 -20.31
N VAL A 38 -3.90 -1.60 -21.13
CA VAL A 38 -3.83 -1.77 -22.59
C VAL A 38 -2.49 -1.27 -23.15
N GLY A 39 -1.97 -0.13 -22.66
CA GLY A 39 -0.67 0.39 -23.05
C GLY A 39 0.48 -0.59 -22.79
N SER A 40 0.53 -1.18 -21.58
CA SER A 40 1.56 -2.16 -21.19
C SER A 40 1.48 -3.44 -22.01
N SER A 41 0.31 -3.76 -22.56
CA SER A 41 0.14 -4.94 -23.41
C SER A 41 0.98 -4.88 -24.68
N PHE A 42 1.12 -3.68 -25.26
CA PHE A 42 1.95 -3.46 -26.45
C PHE A 42 3.45 -3.45 -26.13
N GLU A 43 3.82 -3.00 -24.93
CA GLU A 43 5.21 -2.95 -24.49
C GLU A 43 5.75 -4.33 -24.07
N LYS A 44 4.97 -5.07 -23.27
CA LYS A 44 5.34 -6.40 -22.76
C LYS A 44 5.07 -7.53 -23.77
N GLY A 45 4.24 -7.30 -24.78
CA GLY A 45 3.81 -8.33 -25.74
C GLY A 45 2.85 -9.38 -25.16
N HIS A 46 2.29 -9.14 -23.97
CA HIS A 46 1.29 -9.97 -23.31
C HIS A 46 -0.02 -9.21 -23.15
N TRP A 47 -1.16 -9.90 -23.18
CA TRP A 47 -2.45 -9.27 -23.01
C TRP A 47 -2.73 -8.99 -21.52
N PHE A 48 -2.79 -7.71 -21.13
CA PHE A 48 -2.93 -7.27 -19.74
C PHE A 48 -4.13 -7.89 -19.02
N PHE A 49 -5.32 -7.92 -19.66
CA PHE A 49 -6.51 -8.48 -19.01
C PHE A 49 -6.31 -9.96 -18.65
N GLY A 50 -5.66 -10.74 -19.53
CA GLY A 50 -5.36 -12.14 -19.24
C GLY A 50 -4.35 -12.31 -18.11
N GLU A 51 -3.38 -11.41 -18.00
CA GLU A 51 -2.39 -11.41 -16.91
C GLU A 51 -3.03 -11.06 -15.56
N ILE A 52 -3.80 -9.98 -15.50
CA ILE A 52 -4.43 -9.54 -14.25
C ILE A 52 -5.58 -10.45 -13.81
N GLU A 53 -6.30 -11.09 -14.74
CA GLU A 53 -7.26 -12.15 -14.42
C GLU A 53 -6.56 -13.40 -13.89
N GLY A 54 -5.41 -13.78 -14.46
CA GLY A 54 -4.57 -14.86 -13.95
C GLY A 54 -4.01 -14.56 -12.56
N CYS A 55 -3.67 -13.29 -12.30
CA CYS A 55 -3.31 -12.80 -10.97
C CYS A 55 -4.49 -12.93 -10.00
N GLN A 56 -5.67 -12.42 -10.37
CA GLN A 56 -6.89 -12.51 -9.56
C GLN A 56 -7.19 -13.95 -9.14
N ALA A 57 -7.15 -14.90 -10.07
CA ALA A 57 -7.45 -16.30 -9.80
C ALA A 57 -6.53 -16.92 -8.72
N ARG A 58 -5.30 -16.42 -8.59
CA ARG A 58 -4.31 -16.89 -7.62
C ARG A 58 -4.40 -16.21 -6.27
N ILE A 59 -4.75 -14.92 -6.24
CA ILE A 59 -4.95 -14.18 -4.98
C ILE A 59 -6.31 -14.45 -4.34
N GLU A 60 -7.34 -14.78 -5.12
CA GLU A 60 -8.73 -14.91 -4.66
C GLU A 60 -8.91 -15.82 -3.42
N PRO A 61 -8.26 -16.99 -3.31
CA PRO A 61 -8.35 -17.83 -2.10
C PRO A 61 -7.83 -17.18 -0.81
N PHE A 62 -7.02 -16.12 -0.93
CA PHE A 62 -6.36 -15.44 0.19
C PHE A 62 -7.00 -14.10 0.56
N ILE A 63 -7.94 -13.63 -0.27
CA ILE A 63 -8.65 -12.37 -0.05
C ILE A 63 -9.71 -12.55 1.03
N ASP A 64 -9.75 -11.60 1.97
CA ASP A 64 -10.90 -11.52 2.88
C ASP A 64 -12.12 -11.02 2.10
N GLY A 65 -13.20 -11.82 2.12
CA GLY A 65 -14.42 -11.51 1.40
C GLY A 65 -15.03 -10.14 1.73
N ARG A 66 -14.67 -9.53 2.88
CA ARG A 66 -15.10 -8.17 3.20
C ARG A 66 -14.60 -7.12 2.19
N TYR A 67 -13.39 -7.29 1.66
CA TYR A 67 -12.84 -6.35 0.68
C TYR A 67 -13.54 -6.49 -0.67
N LEU A 68 -13.90 -7.73 -1.05
CA LEU A 68 -14.72 -7.99 -2.24
C LEU A 68 -16.09 -7.29 -2.11
N ARG A 69 -16.76 -7.42 -0.96
CA ARG A 69 -18.06 -6.76 -0.73
C ARG A 69 -17.99 -5.24 -0.78
N GLU A 70 -16.90 -4.64 -0.28
CA GLU A 70 -16.67 -3.19 -0.40
C GLU A 70 -16.46 -2.76 -1.86
N MET A 71 -15.66 -3.51 -2.63
CA MET A 71 -15.45 -3.25 -4.06
C MET A 71 -16.74 -3.41 -4.87
N ASP A 72 -17.54 -4.43 -4.58
CA ASP A 72 -18.82 -4.67 -5.25
C ASP A 72 -19.84 -3.58 -4.95
N ALA A 73 -19.91 -3.12 -3.69
CA ALA A 73 -20.76 -2.00 -3.29
C ALA A 73 -20.32 -0.68 -3.93
N LEU A 74 -19.01 -0.46 -4.03
CA LEU A 74 -18.44 0.67 -4.78
C LEU A 74 -18.86 0.61 -6.26
N ALA A 75 -18.69 -0.54 -6.92
CA ALA A 75 -19.05 -0.74 -8.32
C ALA A 75 -20.54 -0.47 -8.56
N ALA A 76 -21.41 -1.03 -7.72
CA ALA A 76 -22.85 -0.80 -7.79
C ALA A 76 -23.21 0.69 -7.60
N ALA A 77 -22.53 1.39 -6.68
CA ALA A 77 -22.78 2.81 -6.42
C ALA A 77 -22.35 3.74 -7.55
N VAL A 78 -21.46 3.29 -8.45
CA VAL A 78 -21.00 4.06 -9.62
C VAL A 78 -21.47 3.51 -10.96
N ASP A 79 -22.25 2.42 -10.98
CA ASP A 79 -22.72 1.76 -12.20
C ASP A 79 -21.54 1.29 -13.10
N LEU A 80 -20.57 0.62 -12.47
CA LEU A 80 -19.46 -0.07 -13.15
C LEU A 80 -19.59 -1.59 -12.99
N ASP A 81 -18.98 -2.35 -13.90
CA ASP A 81 -18.86 -3.78 -13.73
C ASP A 81 -18.02 -4.10 -12.48
N PRO A 82 -18.50 -4.93 -11.54
CA PRO A 82 -17.75 -5.30 -10.35
C PRO A 82 -16.36 -5.86 -10.64
N GLN A 83 -16.22 -6.60 -11.75
CA GLN A 83 -14.95 -7.19 -12.17
C GLN A 83 -13.95 -6.10 -12.57
N GLU A 84 -14.36 -5.04 -13.26
CA GLU A 84 -13.47 -3.92 -13.60
C GLU A 84 -12.96 -3.21 -12.34
N VAL A 85 -13.84 -2.98 -11.36
CA VAL A 85 -13.44 -2.36 -10.08
C VAL A 85 -12.46 -3.26 -9.32
N ARG A 86 -12.69 -4.57 -9.30
CA ARG A 86 -11.78 -5.55 -8.67
C ARG A 86 -10.42 -5.57 -9.37
N LEU A 87 -10.39 -5.71 -10.69
CA LEU A 87 -9.14 -5.70 -11.47
C LEU A 87 -8.35 -4.39 -11.24
N ALA A 88 -9.02 -3.23 -11.23
CA ALA A 88 -8.37 -1.97 -10.93
C ALA A 88 -7.77 -1.92 -9.52
N ASN A 89 -8.36 -2.63 -8.55
CA ASN A 89 -7.86 -2.74 -7.17
C ASN A 89 -6.73 -3.76 -7.01
N PHE A 90 -6.57 -4.73 -7.92
CA PHE A 90 -5.47 -5.70 -7.91
C PHE A 90 -4.26 -5.23 -8.73
N PHE A 91 -4.42 -4.19 -9.53
CA PHE A 91 -3.36 -3.55 -10.31
C PHE A 91 -2.06 -3.25 -9.55
N PRO A 92 -2.07 -2.81 -8.26
CA PRO A 92 -0.85 -2.62 -7.48
C PRO A 92 0.09 -3.81 -7.40
N GLU A 93 -0.41 -5.04 -7.57
CA GLU A 93 0.41 -6.26 -7.58
C GLU A 93 1.40 -6.34 -8.76
N LEU A 94 1.32 -5.38 -9.69
CA LEU A 94 2.16 -5.29 -10.88
C LEU A 94 3.18 -4.13 -10.85
N PHE A 95 3.31 -3.37 -9.74
CA PHE A 95 4.13 -2.13 -9.69
C PHE A 95 4.93 -1.92 -8.39
N HIS A 96 5.86 -0.94 -8.38
CA HIS A 96 6.88 -0.76 -7.34
C HIS A 96 7.11 0.70 -6.89
N CYS A 97 7.56 0.94 -5.63
CA CYS A 97 7.61 2.26 -4.96
C CYS A 97 8.90 2.52 -4.12
N SER A 98 8.93 3.47 -3.16
CA SER A 98 10.08 3.76 -2.24
C SER A 98 9.63 4.41 -0.90
N GLY A 99 10.33 4.19 0.24
CA GLY A 99 9.91 4.75 1.56
C GLY A 99 11.01 4.90 2.65
N PHE A 100 10.76 5.68 3.71
CA PHE A 100 11.71 5.93 4.80
C PHE A 100 11.04 6.31 6.14
N ALA A 101 11.72 6.07 7.27
CA ALA A 101 11.37 6.66 8.57
C ALA A 101 12.62 7.10 9.35
N VAL A 102 12.54 8.25 10.02
CA VAL A 102 13.63 8.88 10.78
C VAL A 102 13.09 9.46 12.10
N TRP A 103 13.85 9.34 13.18
CA TRP A 103 13.47 9.87 14.50
C TRP A 103 14.70 10.12 15.38
N GLY A 104 14.50 10.52 16.64
CA GLY A 104 15.59 10.59 17.62
C GLY A 104 16.71 11.52 17.15
N GLN A 105 17.96 11.04 17.17
CA GLN A 105 19.12 11.82 16.75
C GLN A 105 19.13 12.13 15.23
N ALA A 106 18.36 11.39 14.43
CA ALA A 106 18.20 11.66 13.00
C ALA A 106 17.27 12.86 12.71
N THR A 107 16.74 13.52 13.75
CA THR A 107 15.77 14.63 13.64
C THR A 107 16.11 15.75 14.62
N THR A 108 15.93 17.01 14.21
CA THR A 108 16.31 18.18 15.05
C THR A 108 15.46 18.34 16.32
N ASP A 109 14.27 17.75 16.36
CA ASP A 109 13.33 17.84 17.48
C ASP A 109 13.02 16.49 18.14
N GLY A 110 13.71 15.41 17.73
CA GLY A 110 13.54 14.06 18.25
C GLY A 110 12.21 13.38 17.87
N ARG A 111 11.38 13.99 17.01
CA ARG A 111 10.08 13.41 16.60
C ARG A 111 10.26 12.35 15.52
N LEU A 112 9.31 11.42 15.45
CA LEU A 112 9.28 10.43 14.38
C LEU A 112 8.62 11.00 13.12
N TYR A 113 9.33 10.96 12.01
CA TYR A 113 8.83 11.26 10.68
C TYR A 113 8.88 10.00 9.83
N HIS A 114 7.75 9.69 9.19
CA HIS A 114 7.63 8.61 8.22
C HIS A 114 7.25 9.24 6.87
N GLY A 115 8.08 9.04 5.86
CA GLY A 115 7.81 9.48 4.49
C GLY A 115 7.77 8.32 3.51
N ARG A 116 6.95 8.45 2.48
CA ARG A 116 6.85 7.52 1.35
C ARG A 116 6.87 8.31 0.05
N VAL A 117 7.54 7.78 -0.96
CA VAL A 117 7.52 8.27 -2.34
C VAL A 117 6.88 7.21 -3.23
N LEU A 118 5.72 7.54 -3.80
CA LEU A 118 4.98 6.66 -4.70
C LEU A 118 5.22 7.11 -6.12
N ASP A 119 5.96 6.30 -6.86
CA ASP A 119 6.36 6.56 -8.25
C ASP A 119 5.40 5.90 -9.24
N TYR A 120 4.10 5.86 -8.94
CA TYR A 120 3.10 5.35 -9.89
C TYR A 120 3.01 6.26 -11.10
N MET A 121 3.79 5.88 -12.13
CA MET A 121 3.66 6.31 -13.51
C MET A 121 3.35 7.81 -13.63
N LYS A 122 4.13 8.63 -12.93
CA LYS A 122 3.97 10.08 -12.93
C LYS A 122 3.87 10.58 -14.37
N GLY A 123 2.78 11.27 -14.69
CA GLY A 123 2.46 11.72 -16.05
C GLY A 123 1.41 10.91 -16.80
N VAL A 124 0.99 9.73 -16.30
CA VAL A 124 -0.11 8.95 -16.92
C VAL A 124 -1.50 9.38 -16.41
N GLY A 125 -1.56 10.35 -15.50
CA GLY A 125 -2.81 11.02 -15.12
C GLY A 125 -3.58 10.35 -13.99
N LEU A 126 -2.93 9.54 -13.15
CA LEU A 126 -3.53 9.00 -11.91
C LEU A 126 -3.58 10.05 -10.79
N GLU A 127 -2.66 11.01 -10.81
CA GLU A 127 -2.46 12.03 -9.77
C GLU A 127 -3.71 12.87 -9.46
N PRO A 128 -4.53 13.27 -10.45
CA PRO A 128 -5.79 13.97 -10.18
C PRO A 128 -6.79 13.17 -9.33
N ASN A 129 -6.64 11.84 -9.26
CA ASN A 129 -7.50 10.96 -8.47
C ASN A 129 -6.97 10.69 -7.07
N ALA A 130 -5.86 11.29 -6.66
CA ALA A 130 -5.34 11.16 -5.30
C ALA A 130 -6.30 11.77 -4.26
N VAL A 131 -6.62 11.00 -3.23
CA VAL A 131 -7.56 11.35 -2.16
C VAL A 131 -7.01 10.88 -0.82
N VAL A 132 -7.20 11.71 0.22
CA VAL A 132 -7.02 11.26 1.61
C VAL A 132 -8.34 10.64 2.07
N ILE A 133 -8.35 9.36 2.39
CA ILE A 133 -9.56 8.65 2.84
C ILE A 133 -9.44 8.37 4.33
N ILE A 134 -10.40 8.86 5.11
CA ILE A 134 -10.54 8.56 6.53
C ILE A 134 -11.58 7.45 6.67
N HIS A 135 -11.14 6.28 7.07
CA HIS A 135 -11.98 5.12 7.30
C HIS A 135 -12.33 4.99 8.79
N GLN A 136 -13.61 4.80 9.08
CA GLN A 136 -14.11 4.44 10.40
C GLN A 136 -14.96 3.17 10.26
N PRO A 137 -14.32 1.98 10.16
CA PRO A 137 -15.05 0.73 10.06
C PRO A 137 -15.84 0.45 11.35
N ASP A 138 -16.88 -0.37 11.23
CA ASP A 138 -17.66 -0.87 12.36
C ASP A 138 -16.84 -1.80 13.27
N VAL A 139 -15.86 -2.51 12.70
CA VAL A 139 -14.92 -3.40 13.39
C VAL A 139 -13.48 -3.00 13.08
N GLY A 140 -12.69 -2.81 14.13
CA GLY A 140 -11.27 -2.46 14.04
C GLY A 140 -11.01 -0.98 14.31
N HIS A 141 -9.81 -0.53 13.95
CA HIS A 141 -9.34 0.84 14.16
C HIS A 141 -9.78 1.80 13.06
N ALA A 142 -10.06 3.05 13.44
CA ALA A 142 -10.13 4.14 12.48
C ALA A 142 -8.74 4.44 11.89
N TRP A 143 -8.68 4.78 10.60
CA TRP A 143 -7.42 4.97 9.90
C TRP A 143 -7.49 5.97 8.75
N ALA A 144 -6.34 6.58 8.44
CA ALA A 144 -6.16 7.51 7.33
C ALA A 144 -5.34 6.83 6.23
N ASN A 145 -5.85 6.89 5.00
CA ASN A 145 -5.28 6.29 3.81
C ASN A 145 -4.89 7.37 2.80
N ILE A 146 -3.65 7.37 2.35
CA ILE A 146 -3.19 8.24 1.26
C ILE A 146 -3.32 7.46 -0.04
N SER A 147 -4.48 7.60 -0.68
CA SER A 147 -5.02 6.66 -1.67
C SER A 147 -5.48 7.35 -2.96
N TYR A 148 -6.21 6.61 -3.79
CA TYR A 148 -6.88 7.08 -5.00
C TYR A 148 -8.39 6.81 -4.92
N ALA A 149 -9.19 7.64 -5.58
CA ALA A 149 -10.63 7.45 -5.68
C ALA A 149 -10.97 6.17 -6.44
N GLY A 150 -11.57 5.19 -5.77
CA GLY A 150 -11.86 3.85 -6.29
C GLY A 150 -10.92 2.75 -5.80
N PHE A 151 -9.86 3.10 -5.06
CA PHE A 151 -8.94 2.15 -4.46
C PHE A 151 -9.32 1.86 -2.99
N VAL A 152 -9.66 0.60 -2.72
CA VAL A 152 -10.13 0.04 -1.43
C VAL A 152 -8.95 -0.43 -0.56
N GLY A 153 -7.83 -0.79 -1.18
CA GLY A 153 -6.60 -1.17 -0.47
C GLY A 153 -5.82 0.02 0.08
N SER A 154 -4.61 -0.24 0.59
CA SER A 154 -3.71 0.81 1.07
C SER A 154 -2.28 0.58 0.59
N VAL A 155 -1.61 1.67 0.22
CA VAL A 155 -0.16 1.70 -0.09
C VAL A 155 0.59 2.69 0.83
N THR A 156 -0.12 3.49 1.62
CA THR A 156 0.42 4.34 2.69
C THR A 156 -0.70 4.77 3.61
N ALA A 157 -0.53 4.52 4.89
CA ALA A 157 -1.56 4.82 5.87
C ALA A 157 -1.01 4.99 7.28
N MET A 158 -1.85 5.56 8.14
CA MET A 158 -1.68 5.54 9.59
C MET A 158 -3.03 5.31 10.28
N ASN A 159 -3.04 4.73 11.47
CA ASN A 159 -4.26 4.46 12.24
C ASN A 159 -4.34 5.26 13.55
N GLU A 160 -5.50 5.21 14.21
CA GLU A 160 -5.77 5.90 15.48
C GLU A 160 -4.90 5.40 16.65
N ARG A 161 -4.17 4.29 16.47
CA ARG A 161 -3.22 3.73 17.44
C ARG A 161 -1.80 4.24 17.24
N HIS A 162 -1.61 5.23 16.36
CA HIS A 162 -0.32 5.83 16.02
C HIS A 162 0.63 4.87 15.28
N ILE A 163 0.07 3.83 14.65
CA ILE A 163 0.81 2.97 13.72
C ILE A 163 0.78 3.60 12.33
N SER A 164 1.91 3.61 11.64
CA SER A 164 2.02 4.05 10.24
C SER A 164 2.79 3.05 9.41
N ILE A 165 2.37 2.86 8.17
CA ILE A 165 2.97 1.89 7.25
C ILE A 165 3.07 2.47 5.84
N GLY A 166 4.20 2.19 5.19
CA GLY A 166 4.44 2.46 3.77
C GLY A 166 5.13 1.28 3.12
N GLU A 167 4.94 1.11 1.81
CA GLU A 167 5.53 0.02 1.02
C GLU A 167 6.51 0.53 -0.04
N MET A 168 7.36 -0.40 -0.47
CA MET A 168 8.14 -0.34 -1.69
C MET A 168 8.12 -1.72 -2.36
N GLY A 169 7.55 -1.82 -3.56
CA GLY A 169 7.64 -3.03 -4.37
C GLY A 169 9.09 -3.42 -4.74
N GLY A 170 9.32 -4.72 -4.83
CA GLY A 170 10.58 -5.37 -5.22
C GLY A 170 10.46 -6.12 -6.54
N ARG A 171 10.96 -7.35 -6.59
CA ARG A 171 10.82 -8.29 -7.73
C ARG A 171 9.66 -9.26 -7.50
N GLY A 172 9.60 -10.33 -8.31
CA GLY A 172 8.70 -11.46 -8.05
C GLY A 172 7.29 -11.30 -8.61
N GLU A 173 7.08 -10.41 -9.59
CA GLU A 173 5.87 -10.41 -10.42
C GLU A 173 5.61 -11.84 -10.92
N GLY A 174 4.39 -12.34 -10.71
CA GLY A 174 4.03 -13.74 -10.95
C GLY A 174 4.01 -14.63 -9.70
N ASN A 175 4.49 -14.17 -8.54
CA ASN A 175 4.35 -14.88 -7.27
C ASN A 175 3.08 -14.41 -6.54
N TRP A 176 1.91 -14.82 -7.04
CA TRP A 176 0.61 -14.31 -6.59
C TRP A 176 -0.15 -15.21 -5.62
N ASP A 177 0.40 -16.35 -5.21
CA ASP A 177 -0.28 -17.27 -4.28
C ASP A 177 -0.21 -16.76 -2.82
N GLY A 178 -0.88 -15.64 -2.58
CA GLY A 178 -0.93 -14.98 -1.28
C GLY A 178 -1.94 -13.84 -1.23
N LYS A 179 -2.02 -13.19 -0.08
CA LYS A 179 -2.88 -12.02 0.12
C LYS A 179 -2.24 -10.81 -0.55
N PRO A 180 -3.00 -10.01 -1.34
CA PRO A 180 -2.48 -8.80 -1.96
C PRO A 180 -1.87 -7.85 -0.93
N MET A 181 -0.73 -7.25 -1.26
CA MET A 181 0.01 -6.36 -0.37
C MET A 181 -0.88 -5.23 0.15
N ALA A 182 -1.69 -4.64 -0.73
CA ALA A 182 -2.56 -3.53 -0.36
C ALA A 182 -3.63 -3.91 0.67
N GLN A 183 -4.07 -5.16 0.67
CA GLN A 183 -5.02 -5.70 1.64
C GLN A 183 -4.34 -6.07 2.96
N LEU A 184 -3.10 -6.56 2.88
CA LEU A 184 -2.30 -6.87 4.07
C LEU A 184 -1.95 -5.58 4.83
N MET A 185 -1.56 -4.51 4.13
CA MET A 185 -1.35 -3.19 4.73
C MET A 185 -2.63 -2.62 5.37
N ARG A 186 -3.77 -2.76 4.68
CA ARG A 186 -5.07 -2.37 5.25
C ARG A 186 -5.41 -3.18 6.50
N GLU A 187 -5.10 -4.47 6.52
CA GLU A 187 -5.30 -5.32 7.69
C GLU A 187 -4.46 -4.87 8.90
N VAL A 188 -3.22 -4.44 8.67
CA VAL A 188 -2.39 -3.81 9.71
C VAL A 188 -3.09 -2.56 10.25
N MET A 189 -3.59 -1.67 9.38
CA MET A 189 -4.23 -0.43 9.82
C MET A 189 -5.49 -0.67 10.64
N GLU A 190 -6.29 -1.67 10.28
CA GLU A 190 -7.54 -1.95 10.97
C GLU A 190 -7.38 -2.80 12.24
N LYS A 191 -6.27 -3.53 12.41
CA LYS A 191 -6.09 -4.47 13.53
C LYS A 191 -4.93 -4.18 14.47
N ALA A 192 -3.86 -3.51 14.02
CA ALA A 192 -2.66 -3.33 14.83
C ALA A 192 -2.78 -2.14 15.78
N GLY A 193 -2.60 -2.39 17.07
CA GLY A 193 -2.45 -1.40 18.12
C GLY A 193 -0.99 -1.11 18.51
N SER A 194 -0.04 -1.91 18.04
CA SER A 194 1.39 -1.77 18.29
C SER A 194 2.25 -2.15 17.08
N LEU A 195 3.53 -1.77 17.13
CA LEU A 195 4.54 -2.22 16.16
C LEU A 195 4.59 -3.75 16.05
N GLU A 196 4.56 -4.44 17.19
CA GLU A 196 4.66 -5.90 17.28
C GLU A 196 3.45 -6.60 16.67
N GLU A 197 2.23 -6.09 16.91
CA GLU A 197 1.01 -6.62 16.28
C GLU A 197 1.02 -6.43 14.76
N GLY A 198 1.49 -5.27 14.29
CA GLY A 198 1.66 -5.02 12.86
C GLY A 198 2.66 -5.96 12.20
N LEU A 199 3.80 -6.21 12.87
CA LEU A 199 4.79 -7.20 12.43
C LEU A 199 4.21 -8.61 12.36
N GLU A 200 3.43 -9.01 13.36
CA GLU A 200 2.84 -10.35 13.41
C GLU A 200 1.79 -10.55 12.31
N ILE A 201 0.96 -9.54 12.01
CA ILE A 201 0.02 -9.58 10.88
C ILE A 201 0.77 -9.79 9.56
N LEU A 202 1.83 -9.00 9.32
CA LEU A 202 2.63 -9.10 8.10
C LEU A 202 3.37 -10.45 8.00
N ARG A 203 3.88 -10.97 9.12
CA ARG A 203 4.63 -12.23 9.19
C ARG A 203 3.74 -13.45 9.01
N ARG A 204 2.53 -13.46 9.56
CA ARG A 204 1.59 -14.58 9.42
C ARG A 204 0.82 -14.57 8.12
N GLY A 205 0.58 -13.39 7.54
CA GLY A 205 -0.11 -13.28 6.27
C GLY A 205 0.63 -14.03 5.16
N PRO A 206 -0.07 -14.81 4.31
CA PRO A 206 0.53 -15.32 3.09
C PRO A 206 0.82 -14.12 2.18
N ARG A 207 2.05 -13.97 1.69
CA ARG A 207 2.50 -12.79 0.96
C ARG A 207 2.64 -13.10 -0.53
N THR A 208 2.34 -12.12 -1.35
CA THR A 208 2.66 -12.09 -2.78
C THR A 208 3.98 -11.36 -3.02
N CYS A 209 4.60 -11.59 -4.18
CA CYS A 209 5.75 -10.86 -4.71
C CYS A 209 6.88 -10.59 -3.70
N GLU A 210 7.88 -9.78 -4.06
CA GLU A 210 8.81 -9.19 -3.10
C GLU A 210 8.33 -7.78 -2.76
N TYR A 211 8.16 -7.50 -1.47
CA TYR A 211 7.82 -6.17 -0.98
C TYR A 211 8.71 -5.80 0.20
N PHE A 212 8.95 -4.49 0.30
CA PHE A 212 9.61 -3.85 1.40
C PHE A 212 8.63 -2.97 2.13
N TYR A 213 8.67 -2.94 3.46
CA TYR A 213 7.78 -2.10 4.26
C TYR A 213 8.57 -1.29 5.27
N VAL A 214 8.15 -0.04 5.47
CA VAL A 214 8.50 0.70 6.68
C VAL A 214 7.26 0.68 7.57
N LEU A 215 7.40 0.13 8.78
CA LEU A 215 6.36 0.11 9.79
C LEU A 215 6.86 0.88 11.01
N ALA A 216 6.08 1.85 11.48
CA ALA A 216 6.47 2.72 12.60
C ALA A 216 5.35 2.89 13.62
N ASP A 217 5.73 2.99 14.88
CA ASP A 217 4.86 3.22 16.04
C ASP A 217 5.25 4.55 16.70
N GLY A 218 4.32 5.51 16.63
CA GLY A 218 4.52 6.85 17.17
C GLY A 218 4.49 6.92 18.70
N ASN A 219 3.86 5.96 19.38
CA ASN A 219 3.85 5.89 20.85
C ASN A 219 5.20 5.39 21.36
N GLN A 220 5.73 4.33 20.74
CA GLN A 220 7.02 3.76 21.08
C GLN A 220 8.21 4.57 20.53
N ARG A 221 7.96 5.42 19.52
CA ARG A 221 9.01 6.09 18.72
C ARG A 221 10.02 5.10 18.16
N ARG A 222 9.49 4.03 17.55
CA ARG A 222 10.27 2.99 16.90
C ARG A 222 9.75 2.77 15.49
N ALA A 223 10.64 2.43 14.58
CA ALA A 223 10.29 1.90 13.28
C ALA A 223 11.20 0.73 12.91
N VAL A 224 10.68 -0.12 12.04
CA VAL A 224 11.40 -1.24 11.45
C VAL A 224 11.22 -1.24 9.94
N GLY A 225 12.28 -1.63 9.24
CA GLY A 225 12.20 -2.03 7.85
C GLY A 225 11.83 -3.50 7.78
N ILE A 226 11.14 -3.90 6.73
CA ILE A 226 10.78 -5.30 6.48
C ILE A 226 11.13 -5.58 5.03
N ALA A 227 11.84 -6.68 4.79
CA ALA A 227 12.05 -7.25 3.46
C ALA A 227 11.36 -8.61 3.42
N ALA A 228 10.38 -8.78 2.54
CA ALA A 228 9.59 -10.00 2.51
C ALA A 228 9.35 -10.50 1.08
N THR A 229 9.39 -11.82 0.93
CA THR A 229 8.87 -12.57 -0.23
C THR A 229 7.73 -13.48 0.25
N PRO A 230 7.14 -14.35 -0.61
CA PRO A 230 6.23 -15.38 -0.12
C PRO A 230 6.90 -16.29 0.93
N GLU A 231 8.19 -16.60 0.75
CA GLU A 231 8.95 -17.56 1.56
C GLU A 231 9.76 -16.92 2.69
N THR A 232 10.23 -15.68 2.53
CA THR A 232 11.13 -15.03 3.50
C THR A 232 10.47 -13.81 4.15
N PHE A 233 10.88 -13.55 5.40
CA PHE A 233 10.42 -12.38 6.17
C PHE A 233 11.56 -11.91 7.07
N GLU A 234 12.24 -10.85 6.66
CA GLU A 234 13.37 -10.26 7.37
C GLU A 234 12.97 -8.92 7.97
N VAL A 235 13.28 -8.73 9.25
CA VAL A 235 13.07 -7.47 9.96
C VAL A 235 14.41 -6.76 10.08
N ILE A 236 14.44 -5.51 9.63
CA ILE A 236 15.60 -4.63 9.64
C ILE A 236 15.33 -3.59 10.73
N GLU A 237 15.94 -3.79 11.89
CA GLU A 237 15.83 -2.87 13.02
C GLU A 237 16.51 -1.51 12.71
N ALA A 238 16.13 -0.49 13.44
CA ALA A 238 16.77 0.82 13.35
C ALA A 238 18.28 0.74 13.62
N GLY A 239 19.09 1.42 12.81
CA GLY A 239 20.55 1.37 12.95
C GLY A 239 21.19 0.02 12.63
N MET A 240 20.44 -0.94 12.10
CA MET A 240 20.98 -2.20 11.60
C MET A 240 21.45 -2.04 10.15
N ALA A 241 22.69 -2.45 9.86
CA ALA A 241 23.14 -2.62 8.48
C ALA A 241 22.57 -3.93 7.90
N HIS A 242 22.26 -3.92 6.61
CA HIS A 242 21.79 -5.07 5.87
C HIS A 242 22.59 -5.19 4.56
N PRO A 243 22.80 -6.37 3.95
CA PRO A 243 23.60 -6.50 2.72
C PRO A 243 23.14 -5.59 1.57
N ARG A 244 21.85 -5.26 1.50
CA ARG A 244 21.28 -4.30 0.53
C ARG A 244 21.26 -2.85 1.02
N LEU A 245 21.46 -2.61 2.30
CA LEU A 245 21.42 -1.32 2.99
C LEU A 245 22.63 -1.22 3.93
N PRO A 246 23.86 -1.10 3.39
CA PRO A 246 25.09 -1.28 4.17
C PRO A 246 25.36 -0.18 5.21
N HIS A 247 24.72 0.98 5.11
CA HIS A 247 24.93 2.10 6.02
C HIS A 247 23.98 2.01 7.21
N ALA A 248 24.54 1.63 8.37
CA ALA A 248 23.85 1.70 9.65
C ALA A 248 23.74 3.17 10.10
N VAL A 249 22.51 3.69 10.15
CA VAL A 249 22.22 5.04 10.65
C VAL A 249 21.41 4.91 11.94
N PRO A 250 21.95 5.32 13.11
CA PRO A 250 21.21 5.29 14.37
C PRO A 250 19.88 6.03 14.27
N ASP A 251 18.85 5.51 14.93
CA ASP A 251 17.49 6.09 14.95
C ASP A 251 16.86 6.31 13.56
N ALA A 252 17.23 5.48 12.57
CA ALA A 252 16.67 5.55 11.22
C ALA A 252 16.45 4.17 10.60
N VAL A 253 15.41 4.10 9.77
CA VAL A 253 15.13 3.02 8.82
C VAL A 253 15.03 3.62 7.43
N LEU A 254 16.01 3.31 6.59
CA LEU A 254 16.18 3.92 5.27
C LEU A 254 16.01 2.84 4.20
N LEU A 255 14.82 2.72 3.60
CA LEU A 255 14.52 1.72 2.58
C LEU A 255 14.50 2.33 1.17
N SER A 256 15.62 2.22 0.46
CA SER A 256 15.72 2.64 -0.93
C SER A 256 16.71 1.76 -1.71
N ALA A 257 16.99 2.10 -2.97
CA ALA A 257 17.87 1.32 -3.82
C ALA A 257 18.83 2.21 -4.64
N GLY A 258 20.05 1.72 -4.83
CA GLY A 258 21.09 2.37 -5.64
C GLY A 258 21.40 3.79 -5.17
N ASP A 259 21.59 4.72 -6.11
CA ASP A 259 21.94 6.10 -5.81
C ASP A 259 20.91 6.82 -4.92
N ARG A 260 19.62 6.40 -4.98
CA ARG A 260 18.58 6.97 -4.10
C ARG A 260 18.85 6.66 -2.63
N TYR A 261 19.34 5.45 -2.34
CA TYR A 261 19.74 5.07 -0.98
C TYR A 261 20.94 5.87 -0.49
N GLU A 262 21.99 5.98 -1.31
CA GLU A 262 23.18 6.76 -0.97
C GLU A 262 22.84 8.24 -0.70
N LYS A 263 21.95 8.82 -1.51
CA LYS A 263 21.46 10.20 -1.29
C LYS A 263 20.63 10.33 -0.03
N LEU A 264 19.77 9.35 0.26
CA LEU A 264 18.94 9.35 1.48
C LEU A 264 19.82 9.28 2.73
N VAL A 265 20.80 8.36 2.76
CA VAL A 265 21.77 8.25 3.86
C VAL A 265 22.52 9.56 4.05
N ALA A 266 23.12 10.09 2.98
CA ALA A 266 23.89 11.34 3.05
C ALA A 266 23.07 12.54 3.56
N ARG A 267 21.75 12.56 3.34
CA ARG A 267 20.86 13.63 3.82
C ARG A 267 20.48 13.50 5.29
N VAL A 268 20.39 12.27 5.79
CA VAL A 268 20.03 12.00 7.19
C VAL A 268 21.22 12.13 8.12
N THR A 269 22.44 11.89 7.61
CA THR A 269 23.68 11.98 8.38
C THR A 269 24.35 13.36 8.35
N GLN A 270 23.70 14.37 7.78
CA GLN A 270 24.17 15.77 7.72
C GLN A 270 23.59 16.58 8.87
#